data_AF-A0A6V7VSC3-F1
#
_entry.id   AF-A0A6V7VSC3-F1
#
_cell.length_a   1.000
_cell.length_b   1.000
_cell.length_c   1.000
_cell.angle_alpha   90.00
_cell.angle_beta   90.00
_cell.angle_gamma   90.00
#
_symmetry.space_group_name_H-M   'P 1'
#
loop_
_entity.id
_entity.type
_entity.pdbx_description
1 polymer ?
#
loop_
_entity_poly.entity_id
_entity_poly.type
_entity_poly.pdbx_seq_one_letter_code
_entity_poly.pdbx_strand_id
1 'polypeptide(L)'
;MAYKSIFDYELTYPQTVKNSYLSAAGYYDDGDMGLNGVGFENRRLLFAPSADGTQRSAQFMAKLDVDICNQPRYLVNQCEVDIELLPHDSNFLIVAPGATNHKYHLEVLACKLYIKKIELMDSLAFDIAKKLELKPARYPMRKTSLKSLFISESRAEFNANLWMDQVPRRVVLGMVKNSDFVGSQKTQPFNFQHFNLRDISINAGGVNYPASPYSLDFPNGKYVRIYHDMQEAIGYAGTLDSNGISMQRFSTGGFCLLVFNLTNSQEDNGPETFDLIKNGTTSVKMSFNEPIPQGGVVLIAMGEVDSLLMLDRNRTITSDISV
;
A
#
# COMPACT_ATOMS: atom_id res chain seq x y z
N MET A 1 -6.79 2.40 -4.69
CA MET A 1 -6.16 1.06 -4.57
C MET A 1 -4.71 1.05 -5.04
N ALA A 2 -4.31 1.78 -6.08
CA ALA A 2 -2.91 1.79 -6.57
C ALA A 2 -1.86 2.06 -5.46
N TYR A 3 -2.08 3.06 -4.61
CA TYR A 3 -1.17 3.35 -3.50
C TYR A 3 -1.12 2.27 -2.41
N LYS A 4 -2.20 1.50 -2.20
CA LYS A 4 -2.17 0.36 -1.28
C LYS A 4 -1.24 -0.72 -1.81
N SER A 5 -1.39 -1.07 -3.09
CA SER A 5 -0.58 -2.12 -3.70
C SER A 5 0.89 -1.73 -3.83
N ILE A 6 1.21 -0.45 -4.10
CA ILE A 6 2.61 0.00 -4.09
C ILE A 6 3.19 0.00 -2.67
N PHE A 7 2.43 0.39 -1.64
CA PHE A 7 2.91 0.28 -0.26
C PHE A 7 3.20 -1.16 0.13
N ASP A 8 2.33 -2.11 -0.23
CA ASP A 8 2.57 -3.53 0.00
C ASP A 8 3.80 -4.03 -0.76
N TYR A 9 3.91 -3.70 -2.05
CA TYR A 9 5.06 -4.13 -2.85
C TYR A 9 6.38 -3.57 -2.31
N GLU A 10 6.38 -2.30 -1.91
CA GLU A 10 7.57 -1.64 -1.42
C GLU A 10 7.98 -2.10 -0.04
N LEU A 11 7.02 -2.33 0.86
CA LEU A 11 7.28 -2.64 2.27
C LEU A 11 7.38 -4.14 2.56
N THR A 12 6.86 -5.03 1.71
CA THR A 12 6.78 -6.47 1.98
C THR A 12 7.85 -7.31 1.27
N TYR A 13 8.32 -6.90 0.08
CA TYR A 13 9.17 -7.77 -0.74
C TYR A 13 10.64 -7.34 -0.78
N PRO A 14 11.59 -8.28 -0.67
CA PRO A 14 13.00 -7.99 -0.88
C PRO A 14 13.29 -7.66 -2.34
N GLN A 15 14.42 -7.00 -2.58
CA GLN A 15 14.88 -6.61 -3.91
C GLN A 15 14.94 -7.79 -4.90
N THR A 16 15.30 -8.98 -4.42
CA THR A 16 15.37 -10.21 -5.24
C THR A 16 14.01 -10.62 -5.78
N VAL A 17 12.94 -10.47 -5.01
CA VAL A 17 11.56 -10.77 -5.42
C VAL A 17 11.02 -9.66 -6.32
N LYS A 18 11.31 -8.41 -5.99
CA LYS A 18 11.02 -7.23 -6.83
C LYS A 18 11.59 -7.35 -8.23
N ASN A 19 12.81 -7.87 -8.35
CA ASN A 19 13.50 -8.06 -9.64
C ASN A 19 13.15 -9.35 -10.37
N SER A 20 12.38 -10.26 -9.76
CA SER A 20 12.03 -11.56 -10.35
C SER A 20 10.52 -11.71 -10.48
N TYR A 21 9.84 -12.29 -9.48
CA TYR A 21 8.42 -12.63 -9.53
C TYR A 21 7.51 -11.43 -9.80
N LEU A 22 7.78 -10.26 -9.22
CA LEU A 22 6.90 -9.09 -9.38
C LEU A 22 6.90 -8.53 -10.82
N SER A 23 7.88 -8.89 -11.65
CA SER A 23 7.87 -8.55 -13.08
C SER A 23 6.67 -9.16 -13.82
N ALA A 24 6.14 -10.30 -13.36
CA ALA A 24 4.91 -10.88 -13.91
C ALA A 24 3.68 -9.98 -13.68
N ALA A 25 3.68 -9.19 -12.61
CA ALA A 25 2.66 -8.19 -12.30
C ALA A 25 2.94 -6.83 -12.98
N GLY A 26 4.00 -6.73 -13.78
CA GLY A 26 4.41 -5.48 -14.43
C GLY A 26 5.17 -4.51 -13.53
N TYR A 27 5.54 -4.94 -12.32
CA TYR A 27 6.35 -4.15 -11.42
C TYR A 27 7.84 -4.32 -11.78
N TYR A 28 8.53 -3.19 -11.93
CA TYR A 28 9.96 -3.14 -12.16
C TYR A 28 10.53 -2.06 -11.29
N ASP A 29 11.59 -2.37 -10.55
CA ASP A 29 12.23 -1.37 -9.71
C ASP A 29 12.93 -0.30 -10.56
N ASP A 30 12.61 0.96 -10.28
CA ASP A 30 13.23 2.11 -10.93
C ASP A 30 14.65 2.39 -10.39
N GLY A 31 15.00 1.81 -9.23
CA GLY A 31 16.23 2.10 -8.50
C GLY A 31 16.12 3.45 -7.81
N ASP A 32 16.40 4.52 -8.56
CA ASP A 32 16.04 5.89 -8.22
C ASP A 32 14.81 6.31 -9.04
N MET A 33 13.85 6.99 -8.42
CA MET A 33 12.56 7.41 -9.00
C MET A 33 12.67 8.52 -10.08
N GLY A 34 13.52 8.30 -11.08
CA GLY A 34 13.74 9.16 -12.24
C GLY A 34 13.27 8.55 -13.56
N LEU A 35 13.03 9.41 -14.55
CA LEU A 35 12.57 9.03 -15.90
C LEU A 35 13.61 8.29 -16.74
N ASN A 36 14.82 8.09 -16.20
CA ASN A 36 15.90 7.33 -16.81
C ASN A 36 16.19 6.03 -16.02
N GLY A 37 15.30 5.66 -15.10
CA GLY A 37 15.44 4.44 -14.29
C GLY A 37 15.34 3.18 -15.14
N VAL A 38 16.04 2.13 -14.70
CA VAL A 38 16.03 0.82 -15.39
C VAL A 38 14.60 0.24 -15.44
N GLY A 39 13.80 0.47 -14.40
CA GLY A 39 12.40 0.05 -14.37
C GLY A 39 11.53 0.74 -15.42
N PHE A 40 11.70 2.05 -15.63
CA PHE A 40 11.00 2.80 -16.68
C PHE A 40 11.29 2.23 -18.06
N GLU A 41 12.56 1.98 -18.38
CA GLU A 41 12.96 1.40 -19.67
C GLU A 41 12.42 -0.02 -19.85
N ASN A 42 12.49 -0.87 -18.80
CA ASN A 42 11.94 -2.22 -18.86
C ASN A 42 10.42 -2.22 -19.12
N ARG A 43 9.67 -1.33 -18.45
CA ARG A 43 8.23 -1.17 -18.70
C ARG A 43 7.96 -0.68 -20.12
N ARG A 44 8.76 0.26 -20.63
CA ARG A 44 8.64 0.76 -22.01
C ARG A 44 8.86 -0.36 -23.04
N LEU A 45 9.86 -1.23 -22.83
CA LEU A 45 10.19 -2.32 -23.72
C LEU A 45 9.08 -3.37 -23.87
N LEU A 46 8.19 -3.50 -22.88
CA LEU A 46 7.02 -4.40 -22.97
C LEU A 46 6.03 -3.99 -24.07
N PHE A 47 5.98 -2.69 -24.39
CA PHE A 47 5.08 -2.12 -25.38
C PHE A 47 5.80 -1.59 -26.62
N ALA A 48 7.14 -1.63 -26.64
CA ALA A 48 7.93 -1.19 -27.79
C ALA A 48 7.61 -2.07 -29.02
N PRO A 49 7.47 -1.47 -30.22
CA PRO A 49 7.21 -2.25 -31.42
C PRO A 49 8.34 -3.23 -31.69
N SER A 50 7.99 -4.39 -32.23
CA SER A 50 8.95 -5.37 -32.72
C SER A 50 9.78 -4.79 -33.88
N ALA A 51 10.91 -5.43 -34.22
CA ALA A 51 11.78 -4.99 -35.32
C ALA A 51 11.08 -4.93 -36.70
N ASP A 52 9.97 -5.64 -36.86
CA ASP A 52 9.10 -5.65 -38.04
C ASP A 52 8.01 -4.56 -38.02
N GLY A 53 7.99 -3.69 -37.00
CA GLY A 53 7.02 -2.61 -36.83
C GLY A 53 5.69 -3.03 -36.22
N THR A 54 5.52 -4.30 -35.81
CA THR A 54 4.28 -4.76 -35.18
C THR A 54 4.15 -4.22 -33.75
N GLN A 55 2.98 -3.67 -33.42
CA GLN A 55 2.68 -3.20 -32.08
C GLN A 55 2.57 -4.40 -31.13
N ARG A 56 3.24 -4.31 -29.98
CA ARG A 56 3.20 -5.34 -28.95
C ARG A 56 2.15 -5.05 -27.90
N SER A 57 1.49 -6.10 -27.45
CA SER A 57 0.69 -6.11 -26.22
C SER A 57 1.47 -6.81 -25.11
N ALA A 58 1.41 -6.27 -23.89
CA ALA A 58 1.97 -6.92 -22.72
C ALA A 58 0.91 -7.78 -22.01
N GLN A 59 1.36 -8.86 -21.35
CA GLN A 59 0.53 -9.69 -20.48
C GLN A 59 1.00 -9.56 -19.04
N PHE A 60 0.04 -9.43 -18.13
CA PHE A 60 0.31 -9.33 -16.69
C PHE A 60 -0.50 -10.36 -15.91
N MET A 61 0.08 -10.84 -14.82
CA MET A 61 -0.55 -11.72 -13.85
C MET A 61 -0.21 -11.20 -12.46
N ALA A 62 -1.21 -10.80 -11.69
CA ALA A 62 -1.04 -10.29 -10.34
C ALA A 62 -2.11 -10.89 -9.41
N LYS A 63 -1.77 -11.00 -8.13
CA LYS A 63 -2.75 -11.28 -7.09
C LYS A 63 -3.67 -10.05 -6.95
N LEU A 64 -4.97 -10.26 -6.82
CA LEU A 64 -5.89 -9.20 -6.43
C LEU A 64 -5.61 -8.79 -4.98
N ASP A 65 -5.14 -7.56 -4.81
CA ASP A 65 -4.80 -6.99 -3.50
C ASP A 65 -6.04 -6.43 -2.80
N VAL A 66 -7.00 -7.31 -2.54
CA VAL A 66 -8.23 -7.04 -1.79
C VAL A 66 -8.14 -7.78 -0.45
N ASP A 67 -8.63 -7.16 0.62
CA ASP A 67 -8.48 -7.63 2.01
C ASP A 67 -8.93 -9.10 2.20
N ILE A 68 -10.03 -9.52 1.56
CA ILE A 68 -10.54 -10.91 1.60
C ILE A 68 -9.64 -11.92 0.89
N CYS A 69 -8.84 -11.49 -0.08
CA CYS A 69 -7.87 -12.33 -0.79
C CYS A 69 -6.54 -12.44 -0.04
N ASN A 70 -6.35 -11.64 1.01
CA ASN A 70 -5.14 -11.62 1.83
C ASN A 70 -5.23 -12.49 3.08
N GLN A 71 -6.44 -12.96 3.46
CA GLN A 71 -6.59 -13.93 4.55
C GLN A 71 -6.28 -15.38 4.09
N PRO A 72 -5.75 -16.25 4.98
CA PRO A 72 -5.19 -17.55 4.60
C PRO A 72 -6.23 -18.68 4.40
N ARG A 73 -7.51 -18.46 4.72
CA ARG A 73 -8.56 -19.49 4.70
C ARG A 73 -9.28 -19.53 3.35
N TYR A 74 -9.77 -20.70 2.97
CA TYR A 74 -10.64 -20.83 1.80
C TYR A 74 -12.06 -20.36 2.13
N LEU A 75 -12.69 -19.66 1.19
CA LEU A 75 -14.11 -19.31 1.29
C LEU A 75 -14.97 -20.58 1.30
N VAL A 76 -16.04 -20.58 2.09
CA VAL A 76 -17.03 -21.67 2.06
C VAL A 76 -17.68 -21.77 0.69
N ASN A 77 -18.14 -22.96 0.33
CA ASN A 77 -18.81 -23.20 -0.94
C ASN A 77 -20.10 -22.37 -1.09
N GLN A 78 -20.55 -22.18 -2.33
CA GLN A 78 -21.80 -21.48 -2.66
C GLN A 78 -21.84 -19.99 -2.24
N CYS A 79 -20.68 -19.35 -2.11
CA CYS A 79 -20.61 -17.88 -2.04
C CYS A 79 -20.65 -17.29 -3.45
N GLU A 80 -21.50 -16.30 -3.66
CA GLU A 80 -21.44 -15.41 -4.81
C GLU A 80 -20.35 -14.35 -4.56
N VAL A 81 -19.50 -14.11 -5.56
CA VAL A 81 -18.39 -13.17 -5.46
C VAL A 81 -18.37 -12.32 -6.71
N ASP A 82 -18.74 -11.06 -6.55
CA ASP A 82 -18.66 -10.05 -7.59
C ASP A 82 -17.39 -9.22 -7.42
N ILE A 83 -16.62 -9.09 -8.50
CA ILE A 83 -15.39 -8.32 -8.52
C ILE A 83 -15.48 -7.28 -9.62
N GLU A 84 -15.47 -6.01 -9.23
CA GLU A 84 -15.43 -4.88 -10.14
C GLU A 84 -14.00 -4.29 -10.18
N LEU A 85 -13.45 -4.16 -11.39
CA LEU A 85 -12.12 -3.59 -11.61
C LEU A 85 -12.27 -2.31 -12.44
N LEU A 86 -11.88 -1.19 -11.85
CA LEU A 86 -11.92 0.12 -12.48
C LEU A 86 -10.48 0.62 -12.72
N PRO A 87 -10.07 0.89 -13.98
CA PRO A 87 -8.76 1.44 -14.26
C PRO A 87 -8.68 2.91 -13.80
N HIS A 88 -7.47 3.33 -13.39
CA HIS A 88 -7.19 4.74 -13.14
C HIS A 88 -7.12 5.56 -14.44
N ASP A 89 -7.18 6.89 -14.32
CA ASP A 89 -7.01 7.80 -15.46
C ASP A 89 -5.66 7.58 -16.16
N SER A 90 -5.63 7.78 -17.48
CA SER A 90 -4.42 7.55 -18.29
C SER A 90 -3.26 8.46 -17.89
N ASN A 91 -3.50 9.66 -17.36
CA ASN A 91 -2.44 10.55 -16.88
C ASN A 91 -1.77 10.05 -15.60
N PHE A 92 -2.45 9.19 -14.84
CA PHE A 92 -1.87 8.51 -13.68
C PHE A 92 -1.13 7.23 -14.11
N LEU A 93 -1.68 6.49 -15.08
CA LEU A 93 -1.13 5.20 -15.49
C LEU A 93 0.12 5.30 -16.39
N ILE A 94 0.21 6.34 -17.22
CA ILE A 94 1.21 6.44 -18.29
C ILE A 94 2.12 7.65 -18.09
N VAL A 95 3.42 7.39 -18.05
CA VAL A 95 4.47 8.41 -18.03
C VAL A 95 5.07 8.54 -19.44
N ALA A 96 4.84 9.68 -20.07
CA ALA A 96 5.27 10.03 -21.43
C ALA A 96 5.90 11.44 -21.47
N PRO A 97 7.12 11.64 -20.91
CA PRO A 97 7.69 12.96 -20.70
C PRO A 97 8.03 13.71 -22.00
N GLY A 98 8.31 12.98 -23.09
CA GLY A 98 8.59 13.53 -24.42
C GLY A 98 7.35 13.80 -25.27
N ALA A 99 6.15 13.48 -24.78
CA ALA A 99 4.91 13.66 -25.52
C ALA A 99 4.43 15.12 -25.44
N THR A 100 4.46 15.82 -26.57
CA THR A 100 3.96 17.21 -26.66
C THR A 100 2.51 17.31 -27.11
N ASN A 101 2.09 16.48 -28.07
CA ASN A 101 0.75 16.53 -28.68
C ASN A 101 0.02 15.17 -28.74
N HIS A 102 0.59 14.12 -28.16
CA HIS A 102 0.01 12.77 -28.21
C HIS A 102 -0.61 12.43 -26.85
N LYS A 103 -1.87 11.98 -26.86
CA LYS A 103 -2.53 11.39 -25.70
C LYS A 103 -2.44 9.88 -25.80
N TYR A 104 -1.77 9.26 -24.84
CA TYR A 104 -1.71 7.81 -24.72
C TYR A 104 -2.80 7.35 -23.76
N HIS A 105 -3.38 6.18 -24.06
CA HIS A 105 -4.30 5.49 -23.17
C HIS A 105 -3.92 4.01 -23.12
N LEU A 106 -4.19 3.38 -21.99
CA LEU A 106 -3.98 1.95 -21.80
C LEU A 106 -5.28 1.22 -22.19
N GLU A 107 -5.22 0.37 -23.21
CA GLU A 107 -6.35 -0.47 -23.62
C GLU A 107 -6.22 -1.87 -23.03
N VAL A 108 -7.29 -2.34 -22.37
CA VAL A 108 -7.35 -3.71 -21.82
C VAL A 108 -7.96 -4.63 -22.87
N LEU A 109 -7.11 -5.41 -23.54
CA LEU A 109 -7.55 -6.32 -24.62
C LEU A 109 -8.30 -7.54 -24.08
N ALA A 110 -7.88 -8.08 -22.94
CA ALA A 110 -8.52 -9.21 -22.28
C ALA A 110 -8.22 -9.21 -20.78
N CYS A 111 -9.21 -9.56 -19.96
CA CYS A 111 -9.06 -9.77 -18.53
C CYS A 111 -9.54 -11.18 -18.17
N LYS A 112 -8.75 -11.92 -17.38
CA LYS A 112 -9.07 -13.27 -16.93
C LYS A 112 -8.80 -13.38 -15.43
N LEU A 113 -9.77 -13.93 -14.70
CA LEU A 113 -9.64 -14.22 -13.28
C LEU A 113 -9.39 -15.72 -13.08
N TYR A 114 -8.26 -16.07 -12.48
CA TYR A 114 -7.93 -17.44 -12.12
C TYR A 114 -8.21 -17.67 -10.64
N ILE A 115 -9.09 -18.63 -10.34
CA ILE A 115 -9.50 -18.96 -8.96
C ILE A 115 -9.13 -20.41 -8.66
N LYS A 116 -8.45 -20.64 -7.54
CA LYS A 116 -8.19 -21.99 -7.03
C LYS A 116 -9.43 -22.51 -6.30
N LYS A 117 -9.99 -23.62 -6.77
CA LYS A 117 -11.08 -24.35 -6.11
C LYS A 117 -10.53 -25.63 -5.49
N ILE A 118 -11.05 -26.01 -4.33
CA ILE A 118 -10.68 -27.26 -3.64
C ILE A 118 -11.90 -28.17 -3.62
N GLU A 119 -11.69 -29.41 -4.04
CA GLU A 119 -12.67 -30.49 -3.90
C GLU A 119 -12.53 -31.12 -2.52
N LEU A 120 -13.66 -31.30 -1.83
CA LEU A 120 -13.72 -31.85 -0.48
C LEU A 120 -14.34 -33.24 -0.52
N MET A 121 -13.92 -34.12 0.40
CA MET A 121 -14.62 -35.38 0.63
C MET A 121 -16.03 -35.10 1.18
N ASP A 122 -17.01 -35.91 0.78
CA ASP A 122 -18.41 -35.73 1.17
C ASP A 122 -18.62 -35.67 2.70
N SER A 123 -17.87 -36.48 3.45
CA SER A 123 -17.91 -36.48 4.92
C SER A 123 -17.50 -35.12 5.51
N LEU A 124 -16.44 -34.52 4.97
CA LEU A 124 -15.95 -33.21 5.42
C LEU A 124 -16.91 -32.09 5.00
N ALA A 125 -17.47 -32.17 3.78
CA ALA A 125 -18.47 -31.21 3.31
C ALA A 125 -19.72 -31.22 4.20
N PHE A 126 -20.20 -32.41 4.58
CA PHE A 126 -21.33 -32.57 5.50
C PHE A 126 -21.02 -32.01 6.90
N ASP A 127 -19.83 -32.30 7.44
CA ASP A 127 -19.40 -31.77 8.74
C ASP A 127 -19.31 -30.24 8.75
N ILE A 128 -18.79 -29.64 7.68
CA ILE A 128 -18.74 -28.17 7.52
C ILE A 128 -20.16 -27.60 7.46
N ALA A 129 -21.05 -28.20 6.68
CA ALA A 129 -22.45 -27.76 6.58
C ALA A 129 -23.15 -27.80 7.94
N LYS A 130 -23.01 -28.90 8.70
CA LYS A 130 -23.57 -29.04 10.05
C LYS A 130 -22.99 -28.03 11.05
N LYS A 131 -21.68 -27.76 10.97
CA LYS A 131 -21.05 -26.72 11.80
C LYS A 131 -21.58 -25.33 11.49
N LEU A 132 -21.84 -25.04 10.21
CA LEU A 132 -22.36 -23.75 9.76
C LEU A 132 -23.80 -23.48 10.24
N GLU A 133 -24.59 -24.53 10.56
CA GLU A 133 -25.89 -24.39 11.23
C GLU A 133 -25.76 -23.89 12.67
N LEU A 134 -24.65 -24.21 13.34
CA LEU A 134 -24.42 -23.87 14.75
C LEU A 134 -23.67 -22.55 14.92
N LYS A 135 -22.68 -22.28 14.05
CA LYS A 135 -21.81 -21.11 14.13
C LYS A 135 -21.44 -20.61 12.74
N PRO A 136 -21.40 -19.28 12.51
CA PRO A 136 -20.95 -18.74 11.24
C PRO A 136 -19.48 -19.07 11.00
N ALA A 137 -19.10 -19.20 9.73
CA ALA A 137 -17.71 -19.24 9.31
C ALA A 137 -17.08 -17.88 9.57
N ARG A 138 -15.88 -17.87 10.18
CA ARG A 138 -15.17 -16.66 10.60
C ARG A 138 -13.89 -16.51 9.79
N TYR A 139 -13.70 -15.34 9.20
CA TYR A 139 -12.55 -14.98 8.38
C TYR A 139 -11.87 -13.76 9.01
N PRO A 140 -10.87 -13.96 9.88
CA PRO A 140 -10.06 -12.85 10.37
C PRO A 140 -9.26 -12.30 9.19
N MET A 141 -9.29 -10.98 9.02
CA MET A 141 -8.57 -10.30 7.96
C MET A 141 -8.02 -8.95 8.45
N ARG A 142 -6.97 -8.49 7.77
CA ARG A 142 -6.48 -7.13 7.92
C ARG A 142 -7.20 -6.27 6.88
N LYS A 143 -8.09 -5.42 7.36
CA LYS A 143 -8.76 -4.41 6.53
C LYS A 143 -7.83 -3.23 6.36
N THR A 144 -7.70 -2.75 5.13
CA THR A 144 -6.88 -1.57 4.84
C THR A 144 -7.78 -0.36 4.55
N SER A 145 -7.51 0.75 5.23
CA SER A 145 -8.18 2.03 4.99
C SER A 145 -7.18 3.03 4.41
N LEU A 146 -7.48 3.59 3.25
CA LEU A 146 -6.70 4.66 2.64
C LEU A 146 -7.39 6.01 2.84
N LYS A 147 -6.62 7.02 3.20
CA LYS A 147 -7.05 8.41 3.27
C LYS A 147 -5.99 9.33 2.68
N SER A 148 -6.39 10.19 1.75
CA SER A 148 -5.53 11.24 1.22
C SER A 148 -5.88 12.59 1.85
N LEU A 149 -4.85 13.40 2.13
CA LEU A 149 -4.99 14.72 2.72
C LEU A 149 -4.10 15.71 1.97
N PHE A 150 -4.67 16.83 1.53
CA PHE A 150 -3.93 17.88 0.86
C PHE A 150 -3.27 18.82 1.87
N ILE A 151 -1.98 19.08 1.69
CA ILE A 151 -1.19 20.04 2.45
C ILE A 151 -0.89 21.22 1.53
N SER A 152 -1.44 22.38 1.87
CA SER A 152 -1.26 23.60 1.08
C SER A 152 0.19 24.07 1.05
N GLU A 153 0.58 24.72 -0.05
CA GLU A 153 1.87 25.39 -0.18
C GLU A 153 2.13 26.42 0.95
N SER A 154 3.40 26.70 1.19
CA SER A 154 3.87 27.66 2.21
C SER A 154 3.51 27.31 3.67
N ARG A 155 2.95 26.14 3.95
CA ARG A 155 2.77 25.65 5.33
C ARG A 155 4.05 25.05 5.88
N ALA A 156 4.38 25.38 7.13
CA ALA A 156 5.47 24.74 7.88
C ALA A 156 4.98 23.70 8.89
N GLU A 157 3.69 23.69 9.19
CA GLU A 157 3.06 22.74 10.11
C GLU A 157 1.76 22.19 9.53
N PHE A 158 1.47 20.93 9.82
CA PHE A 158 0.26 20.25 9.37
C PHE A 158 -0.27 19.34 10.49
N ASN A 159 -1.56 19.42 10.76
CA ASN A 159 -2.24 18.60 11.75
C ASN A 159 -3.60 18.16 11.18
N ALA A 160 -3.91 16.87 11.25
CA ALA A 160 -5.18 16.35 10.74
C ALA A 160 -5.58 15.04 11.40
N ASN A 161 -6.89 14.81 11.53
CA ASN A 161 -7.43 13.52 11.93
C ASN A 161 -7.38 12.55 10.75
N LEU A 162 -6.77 11.37 10.94
CA LEU A 162 -6.73 10.30 9.96
C LEU A 162 -7.99 9.43 10.07
N TRP A 163 -8.23 8.84 11.24
CA TRP A 163 -9.40 7.98 11.52
C TRP A 163 -10.03 8.39 12.85
N MET A 164 -11.35 8.30 13.00
CA MET A 164 -12.05 8.73 14.22
C MET A 164 -12.62 7.57 15.04
N ASP A 165 -12.97 6.46 14.38
CA ASP A 165 -13.74 5.39 15.00
C ASP A 165 -12.86 4.26 15.53
N GLN A 166 -11.79 3.93 14.82
CA GLN A 166 -10.91 2.81 15.14
C GLN A 166 -9.45 3.21 15.04
N VAL A 167 -8.66 2.79 16.03
CA VAL A 167 -7.21 2.94 16.03
C VAL A 167 -6.62 1.80 15.19
N PRO A 168 -5.93 2.10 14.08
CA PRO A 168 -5.24 1.08 13.31
C PRO A 168 -4.09 0.47 14.11
N ARG A 169 -3.73 -0.76 13.79
CA ARG A 169 -2.52 -1.41 14.32
C ARG A 169 -1.27 -0.78 13.75
N ARG A 170 -1.32 -0.41 12.48
CA ARG A 170 -0.19 0.12 11.74
C ARG A 170 -0.64 1.26 10.85
N VAL A 171 0.15 2.33 10.83
CA VAL A 171 -0.05 3.47 9.95
C VAL A 171 1.14 3.58 9.03
N VAL A 172 0.89 3.53 7.73
CA VAL A 172 1.87 3.77 6.67
C VAL A 172 1.54 5.11 6.01
N LEU A 173 2.52 5.98 5.90
CA LEU A 173 2.37 7.31 5.31
C LEU A 173 3.37 7.49 4.17
N GLY A 174 2.89 8.06 3.06
CA GLY A 174 3.74 8.54 1.97
C GLY A 174 3.30 9.93 1.55
N MET A 175 4.25 10.82 1.24
CA MET A 175 3.94 12.14 0.70
C MET A 175 4.38 12.21 -0.76
N VAL A 176 3.49 12.72 -1.62
CA VAL A 176 3.76 12.92 -3.05
C VAL A 176 3.36 14.34 -3.45
N LYS A 177 3.90 14.84 -4.57
CA LYS A 177 3.46 16.13 -5.12
C LYS A 177 1.99 16.03 -5.53
N ASN A 178 1.23 17.10 -5.37
CA ASN A 178 -0.17 17.12 -5.79
C ASN A 178 -0.35 16.82 -7.28
N SER A 179 0.58 17.29 -8.13
CA SER A 179 0.58 16.96 -9.56
C SER A 179 0.68 15.46 -9.84
N ASP A 180 1.46 14.75 -9.02
CA ASP A 180 1.74 13.33 -9.18
C ASP A 180 0.56 12.51 -8.67
N PHE A 181 -0.10 12.96 -7.60
CA PHE A 181 -1.33 12.37 -7.08
C PHE A 181 -2.52 12.49 -8.05
N VAL A 182 -2.72 13.66 -8.66
CA VAL A 182 -3.78 13.89 -9.65
C VAL A 182 -3.50 13.13 -10.95
N GLY A 183 -2.23 12.96 -11.30
CA GLY A 183 -1.77 12.31 -12.52
C GLY A 183 -1.12 13.32 -13.47
N SER A 184 0.05 12.97 -13.96
CA SER A 184 0.86 13.78 -14.87
C SER A 184 1.64 12.86 -15.80
N GLN A 185 1.58 13.12 -17.10
CA GLN A 185 2.36 12.35 -18.07
C GLN A 185 3.87 12.63 -17.97
N LYS A 186 4.30 13.64 -17.22
CA LYS A 186 5.72 14.01 -17.11
C LYS A 186 6.39 13.45 -15.87
N THR A 187 5.63 13.00 -14.89
CA THR A 187 6.15 12.65 -13.56
C THR A 187 5.50 11.36 -13.05
N GLN A 188 6.20 10.66 -12.16
CA GLN A 188 5.77 9.37 -11.63
C GLN A 188 4.87 9.57 -10.40
N PRO A 189 3.62 9.04 -10.35
CA PRO A 189 2.71 9.13 -9.19
C PRO A 189 3.24 8.58 -7.87
N PHE A 190 4.23 7.69 -7.92
CA PHE A 190 4.72 6.95 -6.75
C PHE A 190 5.99 7.53 -6.11
N ASN A 191 6.47 8.71 -6.54
CA ASN A 191 7.70 9.30 -5.99
C ASN A 191 7.50 9.89 -4.58
N PHE A 192 7.70 9.05 -3.55
CA PHE A 192 7.52 9.39 -2.15
C PHE A 192 8.69 10.20 -1.59
N GLN A 193 8.45 11.48 -1.30
CA GLN A 193 9.46 12.45 -0.89
C GLN A 193 9.25 12.89 0.56
N HIS A 194 10.35 13.25 1.23
CA HIS A 194 10.31 13.74 2.61
C HIS A 194 9.87 15.22 2.72
N PHE A 195 9.95 16.01 1.65
CA PHE A 195 9.59 17.45 1.64
C PHE A 195 10.18 18.26 2.81
N ASN A 196 11.44 17.98 3.17
CA ASN A 196 12.13 18.59 4.31
C ASN A 196 11.39 18.43 5.66
N LEU A 197 10.70 17.29 5.87
CA LEU A 197 10.11 16.93 7.15
C LEU A 197 11.13 17.06 8.29
N ARG A 198 10.70 17.76 9.35
CA ARG A 198 11.46 18.03 10.58
C ARG A 198 11.02 17.13 11.72
N ASP A 199 9.71 16.96 11.88
CA ASP A 199 9.14 16.12 12.92
C ASP A 199 7.79 15.57 12.46
N ILE A 200 7.48 14.35 12.92
CA ILE A 200 6.22 13.68 12.68
C ILE A 200 5.82 12.86 13.90
N SER A 201 4.56 12.93 14.27
CA SER A 201 3.97 12.08 15.30
C SER A 201 2.55 11.66 14.94
N ILE A 202 2.18 10.47 15.40
CA ILE A 202 0.82 9.93 15.37
C ILE A 202 0.27 9.95 16.78
N ASN A 203 -0.82 10.66 17.01
CA ASN A 203 -1.58 10.53 18.24
C ASN A 203 -2.71 9.51 18.01
N ALA A 204 -2.66 8.40 18.72
CA ALA A 204 -3.65 7.34 18.65
C ALA A 204 -4.22 7.09 20.05
N GLY A 205 -5.50 7.40 20.25
CA GLY A 205 -6.16 7.21 21.54
C GLY A 205 -5.50 7.96 22.71
N GLY A 206 -4.90 9.13 22.44
CA GLY A 206 -4.20 9.95 23.45
C GLY A 206 -2.72 9.60 23.65
N VAL A 207 -2.21 8.54 23.02
CA VAL A 207 -0.80 8.16 23.07
C VAL A 207 -0.09 8.66 21.81
N ASN A 208 1.11 9.24 21.96
CA ASN A 208 1.93 9.70 20.84
C ASN A 208 2.96 8.66 20.41
N TYR A 209 3.09 8.48 19.10
CA TYR A 209 4.04 7.60 18.44
C TYR A 209 4.89 8.41 17.45
N PRO A 210 6.23 8.42 17.57
CA PRO A 210 6.99 7.89 18.70
C PRO A 210 6.73 8.68 19.99
N ALA A 211 7.07 8.09 21.14
CA ALA A 211 6.97 8.76 22.44
C ALA A 211 7.95 9.95 22.55
N SER A 212 9.15 9.80 21.96
CA SER A 212 10.14 10.88 21.86
C SER A 212 10.14 11.44 20.44
N PRO A 213 9.95 12.77 20.27
CA PRO A 213 9.83 13.39 18.95
C PRO A 213 11.10 13.20 18.11
N TYR A 214 10.96 13.39 16.81
CA TYR A 214 12.09 13.42 15.91
C TYR A 214 12.68 14.84 15.81
N SER A 215 13.92 14.90 15.34
CA SER A 215 14.59 16.15 14.94
C SER A 215 15.28 15.87 13.61
N LEU A 216 14.46 15.68 12.57
CA LEU A 216 14.88 15.24 11.26
C LEU A 216 15.52 16.37 10.47
N ASP A 217 16.56 16.01 9.72
CA ASP A 217 17.26 16.87 8.77
C ASP A 217 17.81 15.98 7.67
N PHE A 218 17.03 15.82 6.61
CA PHE A 218 17.36 14.96 5.47
C PHE A 218 18.64 15.39 4.75
N PRO A 219 18.82 16.68 4.39
CA PRO A 219 20.07 17.16 3.78
C PRO A 219 21.33 16.84 4.58
N ASN A 220 21.26 16.92 5.92
CA ASN A 220 22.41 16.67 6.79
C ASN A 220 22.50 15.24 7.34
N GLY A 221 21.76 14.28 6.79
CA GLY A 221 21.87 12.88 7.18
C GLY A 221 21.14 12.50 8.49
N LYS A 222 20.41 13.42 9.13
CA LYS A 222 19.69 13.16 10.38
C LYS A 222 18.31 12.55 10.13
N TYR A 223 18.30 11.36 9.53
CA TYR A 223 17.07 10.59 9.28
C TYR A 223 17.23 9.10 9.62
N VAL A 224 18.35 8.72 10.25
CA VAL A 224 18.67 7.32 10.57
C VAL A 224 17.64 6.68 11.49
N ARG A 225 17.19 7.41 12.51
CA ARG A 225 16.22 6.91 13.49
C ARG A 225 14.88 6.57 12.83
N ILE A 226 14.31 7.50 12.05
CA ILE A 226 13.01 7.26 11.40
C ILE A 226 13.08 6.14 10.35
N TYR A 227 14.23 5.98 9.68
CA TYR A 227 14.47 4.84 8.81
C TYR A 227 14.56 3.51 9.60
N HIS A 228 15.27 3.49 10.72
CA HIS A 228 15.34 2.32 11.59
C HIS A 228 13.96 1.94 12.14
N ASP A 229 13.21 2.92 12.67
CA ASP A 229 11.87 2.74 13.21
C ASP A 229 10.91 2.19 12.13
N MET A 230 11.04 2.62 10.87
CA MET A 230 10.31 2.03 9.74
C MET A 230 10.63 0.55 9.56
N GLN A 231 11.92 0.17 9.55
CA GLN A 231 12.34 -1.23 9.39
C GLN A 231 11.92 -2.10 10.58
N GLU A 232 11.87 -1.55 11.78
CA GLU A 232 11.36 -2.20 12.98
C GLU A 232 9.85 -2.42 12.91
N ALA A 233 9.10 -1.39 12.50
CA ALA A 233 7.64 -1.44 12.40
C ALA A 233 7.10 -2.41 11.34
N ILE A 234 7.91 -2.76 10.33
CA ILE A 234 7.58 -3.80 9.33
C ILE A 234 8.25 -5.15 9.64
N GLY A 235 9.09 -5.23 10.67
CA GLY A 235 9.64 -6.48 11.17
C GLY A 235 10.96 -6.94 10.57
N TYR A 236 11.68 -6.11 9.84
CA TYR A 236 12.96 -6.49 9.22
C TYR A 236 14.19 -6.10 10.03
N ALA A 237 14.07 -5.15 10.97
CA ALA A 237 15.19 -4.72 11.78
C ALA A 237 15.85 -5.91 12.51
N GLY A 238 17.14 -6.13 12.25
CA GLY A 238 17.91 -7.22 12.86
C GLY A 238 17.62 -8.63 12.32
N THR A 239 16.83 -8.77 11.25
CA THR A 239 16.51 -10.07 10.62
C THR A 239 17.35 -10.32 9.36
N LEU A 240 17.21 -11.51 8.75
CA LEU A 240 17.79 -11.83 7.44
C LEU A 240 16.91 -11.33 6.27
N ASP A 241 15.70 -10.89 6.56
CA ASP A 241 14.73 -10.41 5.57
C ASP A 241 14.88 -8.91 5.33
N SER A 242 14.32 -8.41 4.22
CA SER A 242 14.43 -7.01 3.82
C SER A 242 13.31 -6.61 2.86
N ASN A 243 12.99 -5.32 2.82
CA ASN A 243 12.15 -4.69 1.81
C ASN A 243 12.94 -4.11 0.62
N GLY A 244 14.28 -4.21 0.61
CA GLY A 244 15.13 -3.63 -0.44
C GLY A 244 15.22 -2.09 -0.46
N ILE A 245 14.61 -1.39 0.50
CA ILE A 245 14.72 0.06 0.64
C ILE A 245 15.96 0.36 1.49
N SER A 246 17.02 0.87 0.86
CA SER A 246 18.21 1.35 1.57
C SER A 246 18.00 2.74 2.16
N MET A 247 18.84 3.15 3.11
CA MET A 247 18.83 4.52 3.65
C MET A 247 18.95 5.61 2.59
N GLN A 248 19.74 5.36 1.55
CA GLN A 248 19.89 6.29 0.42
C GLN A 248 18.59 6.38 -0.38
N ARG A 249 17.95 5.24 -0.68
CA ARG A 249 16.66 5.22 -1.39
C ARG A 249 15.55 5.90 -0.60
N PHE A 250 15.54 5.70 0.72
CA PHE A 250 14.61 6.33 1.64
C PHE A 250 14.73 7.85 1.66
N SER A 251 15.95 8.40 1.58
CA SER A 251 16.19 9.85 1.64
C SER A 251 16.08 10.54 0.28
N THR A 252 16.79 10.04 -0.74
CA THR A 252 16.90 10.71 -2.05
C THR A 252 16.28 9.94 -3.21
N GLY A 253 16.03 8.63 -3.04
CA GLY A 253 15.58 7.76 -4.13
C GLY A 253 14.07 7.78 -4.42
N GLY A 254 13.26 8.50 -3.63
CA GLY A 254 11.81 8.56 -3.79
C GLY A 254 11.04 7.42 -3.11
N PHE A 255 11.63 6.80 -2.08
CA PHE A 255 11.05 5.71 -1.29
C PHE A 255 10.86 6.11 0.19
N CYS A 256 10.54 7.38 0.46
CA CYS A 256 10.31 7.87 1.81
C CYS A 256 8.92 7.46 2.33
N LEU A 257 8.80 6.23 2.83
CA LEU A 257 7.60 5.70 3.47
C LEU A 257 7.77 5.68 4.99
N LEU A 258 6.84 6.30 5.71
CA LEU A 258 6.91 6.39 7.16
C LEU A 258 5.95 5.36 7.75
N VAL A 259 6.43 4.49 8.63
CA VAL A 259 5.62 3.40 9.19
C VAL A 259 5.63 3.48 10.71
N PHE A 260 4.44 3.44 11.30
CA PHE A 260 4.24 3.49 12.74
C PHE A 260 3.49 2.24 13.18
N ASN A 261 4.13 1.45 14.05
CA ASN A 261 3.49 0.34 14.74
C ASN A 261 2.79 0.84 16.01
N LEU A 262 1.46 0.72 16.05
CA LEU A 262 0.60 1.15 17.15
C LEU A 262 0.14 -0.03 18.02
N THR A 263 0.60 -1.26 17.74
CA THR A 263 0.28 -2.43 18.57
C THR A 263 0.91 -2.32 19.95
N ASN A 264 0.28 -2.93 20.95
CA ASN A 264 0.82 -2.91 22.32
C ASN A 264 2.08 -3.77 22.45
N SER A 265 2.16 -4.86 21.69
CA SER A 265 3.30 -5.77 21.68
C SER A 265 4.51 -5.18 20.96
N GLN A 266 4.30 -4.18 20.09
CA GLN A 266 5.29 -3.74 19.09
C GLN A 266 5.77 -4.87 18.16
N GLU A 267 5.09 -6.02 18.19
CA GLU A 267 5.31 -7.18 17.34
C GLU A 267 4.09 -7.34 16.44
N ASP A 268 4.25 -7.16 15.12
CA ASP A 268 3.15 -7.27 14.14
C ASP A 268 3.48 -8.22 12.97
N ASN A 269 4.52 -9.05 13.12
CA ASN A 269 5.18 -9.77 12.03
C ASN A 269 4.50 -11.08 11.61
N GLY A 270 3.30 -11.39 12.13
CA GLY A 270 2.61 -12.64 11.86
C GLY A 270 1.16 -12.46 11.39
N PRO A 271 0.67 -13.24 10.41
CA PRO A 271 -0.75 -13.26 10.03
C PRO A 271 -1.65 -13.87 11.14
N GLU A 272 -1.05 -14.39 12.20
CA GLU A 272 -1.73 -15.03 13.34
C GLU A 272 -1.92 -14.08 14.53
N THR A 273 -1.30 -12.90 14.53
CA THR A 273 -1.49 -11.92 15.60
C THR A 273 -2.78 -11.13 15.34
N PHE A 274 -3.70 -11.20 16.29
CA PHE A 274 -4.97 -10.46 16.30
C PHE A 274 -5.06 -9.74 17.64
N ASP A 275 -5.11 -8.42 17.62
CA ASP A 275 -5.15 -7.59 18.83
C ASP A 275 -6.61 -7.21 19.06
N LEU A 276 -6.89 -6.81 20.29
CA LEU A 276 -8.17 -6.17 20.59
C LEU A 276 -8.33 -4.91 19.73
N ILE A 277 -9.43 -4.88 18.98
CA ILE A 277 -9.90 -3.68 18.29
C ILE A 277 -10.09 -2.56 19.31
N LYS A 278 -9.36 -1.46 19.13
CA LYS A 278 -9.46 -0.27 19.97
C LYS A 278 -10.23 0.81 19.24
N ASN A 279 -11.27 1.32 19.89
CA ASN A 279 -11.97 2.49 19.40
C ASN A 279 -11.20 3.75 19.81
N GLY A 280 -11.12 4.72 18.90
CA GLY A 280 -10.46 5.97 19.19
C GLY A 280 -10.02 6.72 17.95
N THR A 281 -9.68 7.99 18.16
CA THR A 281 -9.18 8.85 17.11
C THR A 281 -7.69 8.66 16.91
N THR A 282 -7.29 8.60 15.65
CA THR A 282 -5.92 8.61 15.18
C THR A 282 -5.70 9.89 14.38
N SER A 283 -4.73 10.69 14.79
CA SER A 283 -4.38 11.96 14.14
C SER A 283 -2.88 12.03 13.86
N VAL A 284 -2.51 12.82 12.87
CA VAL A 284 -1.13 13.05 12.48
C VAL A 284 -0.76 14.52 12.70
N LYS A 285 0.44 14.74 13.21
CA LYS A 285 1.09 16.04 13.33
C LYS A 285 2.43 15.99 12.61
N MET A 286 2.68 16.98 11.77
CA MET A 286 3.92 17.14 11.01
C MET A 286 4.42 18.56 11.11
N SER A 287 5.74 18.72 11.08
CA SER A 287 6.38 20.01 10.84
C SER A 287 7.55 19.85 9.87
N PHE A 288 7.85 20.92 9.14
CA PHE A 288 8.82 20.92 8.05
C PHE A 288 9.90 21.99 8.30
N ASN A 289 11.14 21.68 7.95
CA ASN A 289 12.27 22.62 8.02
C ASN A 289 12.15 23.71 6.96
N GLU A 290 11.52 23.39 5.83
CA GLU A 290 11.17 24.34 4.78
C GLU A 290 9.66 24.29 4.54
N PRO A 291 9.00 25.42 4.22
CA PRO A 291 7.59 25.41 3.89
C PRO A 291 7.29 24.50 2.69
N ILE A 292 6.09 23.91 2.68
CA ILE A 292 5.64 23.06 1.58
C ILE A 292 5.81 23.78 0.23
N PRO A 293 6.39 23.12 -0.79
CA PRO A 293 6.66 23.74 -2.07
C PRO A 293 5.39 24.16 -2.82
N GLN A 294 5.57 24.99 -3.84
CA GLN A 294 4.49 25.46 -4.71
C GLN A 294 3.70 24.28 -5.32
N GLY A 295 2.38 24.43 -5.38
CA GLY A 295 1.46 23.39 -5.90
C GLY A 295 0.99 22.39 -4.85
N GLY A 296 1.56 22.42 -3.65
CA GLY A 296 1.13 21.60 -2.51
C GLY A 296 1.52 20.13 -2.61
N VAL A 297 1.31 19.43 -1.50
CA VAL A 297 1.69 18.03 -1.29
C VAL A 297 0.45 17.25 -0.87
N VAL A 298 0.35 16.00 -1.30
CA VAL A 298 -0.69 15.08 -0.84
C VAL A 298 -0.05 14.05 0.08
N LEU A 299 -0.52 14.02 1.31
CA LEU A 299 -0.25 12.95 2.26
C LEU A 299 -1.21 11.79 1.99
N ILE A 300 -0.66 10.61 1.76
CA ILE A 300 -1.38 9.37 1.58
C ILE A 300 -1.16 8.56 2.85
N ALA A 301 -2.24 8.37 3.60
CA ALA A 301 -2.26 7.59 4.82
C ALA A 301 -2.96 6.26 4.60
N MET A 302 -2.30 5.17 4.96
CA MET A 302 -2.84 3.83 4.97
C MET A 302 -2.87 3.32 6.41
N GLY A 303 -4.05 2.94 6.89
CA GLY A 303 -4.26 2.33 8.18
C GLY A 303 -4.60 0.86 8.00
N GLU A 304 -3.93 0.00 8.76
CA GLU A 304 -4.27 -1.42 8.83
C GLU A 304 -5.00 -1.73 10.11
N VAL A 305 -6.12 -2.44 9.96
CA VAL A 305 -7.10 -2.59 11.00
C VAL A 305 -7.54 -4.06 11.03
N ASP A 306 -7.63 -4.63 12.23
CA ASP A 306 -8.20 -5.97 12.40
C ASP A 306 -9.71 -5.96 12.14
N SER A 307 -10.19 -6.90 11.33
CA SER A 307 -11.60 -7.11 11.06
C SER A 307 -11.94 -8.60 10.97
N LEU A 308 -13.17 -8.92 11.32
CA LEU A 308 -13.74 -10.25 11.25
C LEU A 308 -14.95 -10.27 10.30
N LEU A 309 -14.78 -10.93 9.16
CA LEU A 309 -15.90 -11.25 8.28
C LEU A 309 -16.53 -12.56 8.72
N MET A 310 -17.85 -12.56 8.88
CA MET A 310 -18.63 -13.74 9.24
C MET A 310 -19.64 -14.07 8.14
N LEU A 311 -19.69 -15.35 7.80
CA LEU A 311 -20.64 -15.91 6.84
C LEU A 311 -21.52 -16.94 7.55
N ASP A 312 -22.84 -16.73 7.52
CA ASP A 312 -23.80 -17.65 8.13
C ASP A 312 -24.18 -18.82 7.19
N ARG A 313 -25.13 -19.66 7.64
CA ARG A 313 -25.68 -20.76 6.83
C ARG A 313 -26.26 -20.30 5.49
N ASN A 314 -26.86 -19.13 5.43
CA ASN A 314 -27.49 -18.56 4.25
C ASN A 314 -26.50 -17.77 3.37
N ARG A 315 -25.21 -17.76 3.75
CA ARG A 315 -24.16 -16.93 3.12
C ARG A 315 -24.40 -15.42 3.29
N THR A 316 -25.20 -15.04 4.28
CA THR A 316 -25.32 -13.65 4.69
C THR A 316 -24.00 -13.21 5.30
N ILE A 317 -23.49 -12.08 4.83
CA ILE A 317 -22.27 -11.46 5.33
C ILE A 317 -22.61 -10.57 6.51
N THR A 318 -21.86 -10.73 7.60
CA THR A 318 -21.84 -9.78 8.71
C THR A 318 -20.39 -9.43 9.07
N SER A 319 -20.10 -8.15 9.28
CA SER A 319 -18.80 -7.67 9.76
C SER A 319 -18.90 -7.15 11.19
N ASP A 320 -17.81 -7.22 11.92
CA ASP A 320 -17.65 -6.66 13.27
C ASP A 320 -17.48 -5.13 13.29
N ILE A 321 -17.08 -4.54 12.17
CA ILE A 321 -16.93 -3.08 12.00
C ILE A 321 -18.19 -2.53 11.34
N SER A 322 -18.76 -1.47 11.92
CA SER A 322 -19.80 -0.66 11.30
C SER A 322 -19.28 -0.09 9.98
N VAL A 323 -19.99 -0.41 8.90
CA VAL A 323 -19.69 0.03 7.52
C VAL A 323 -19.68 1.55 7.41
#